data_AF-A0A9P5H4P5-F1
#
_entry.id   AF-A0A9P5H4P5-F1
#
_cell.length_a   1.000
_cell.length_b   1.000
_cell.length_c   1.000
_cell.angle_alpha   90.00
_cell.angle_beta   90.00
_cell.angle_gamma   90.00
#
_symmetry.space_group_name_H-M   'P 1'
#
loop_
_entity.id
_entity.type
_entity.pdbx_description
1 polymer ?
#
loop_
_entity_poly.entity_id
_entity_poly.type
_entity_poly.pdbx_seq_one_letter_code
_entity_poly.pdbx_strand_id
1 'polypeptide(L)'
;MPPKNTSTAGRGRPKATSKKPSKAAEPESSNPFESSDDQDQQEATSSREIHMVEDEEPEAEKAIPRDLLTRLLHEFFTKDATRMSRDANAAAGKYFDVFVREAIARAAAEKDGGFLEVEDLEKVSPQLLLDL
;
A
#
# COMPACT_ATOMS: atom_id res chain seq x y z
N MET A 1 7.97 55.70 45.69
CA MET A 1 8.34 56.52 44.51
C MET A 1 7.99 55.74 43.25
N PRO A 2 7.36 56.35 42.23
CA PRO A 2 7.06 55.73 40.93
C PRO A 2 8.16 56.12 39.89
N PRO A 3 8.01 56.01 38.55
CA PRO A 3 8.79 55.02 37.77
C PRO A 3 9.63 55.60 36.60
N LYS A 4 10.40 54.73 35.92
CA LYS A 4 10.87 54.89 34.52
C LYS A 4 10.67 53.54 33.82
N ASN A 5 9.77 53.34 32.84
CA ASN A 5 9.61 53.94 31.50
C ASN A 5 10.75 53.67 30.51
N THR A 6 10.56 52.63 29.69
CA THR A 6 10.95 52.60 28.27
C THR A 6 9.81 52.02 27.45
N SER A 7 9.14 52.87 26.67
CA SER A 7 8.27 52.50 25.52
C SER A 7 9.11 51.82 24.42
N THR A 8 8.60 51.08 23.43
CA THR A 8 7.39 51.20 22.57
C THR A 8 6.98 49.81 22.05
N ALA A 9 5.71 49.39 22.13
CA ALA A 9 4.65 49.59 21.13
C ALA A 9 4.93 49.03 19.71
N GLY A 10 4.13 48.04 19.27
CA GLY A 10 4.30 47.36 17.96
C GLY A 10 3.23 46.31 17.62
N ARG A 11 1.94 46.61 17.80
CA ARG A 11 0.81 45.72 17.48
C ARG A 11 0.33 46.00 16.04
N GLY A 12 0.51 45.07 15.10
CA GLY A 12 0.25 45.35 13.67
C GLY A 12 -0.20 44.14 12.83
N ARG A 13 -1.51 43.94 12.74
CA ARG A 13 -2.17 43.07 11.73
C ARG A 13 -2.96 43.98 10.78
N PRO A 14 -2.77 43.89 9.45
CA PRO A 14 -3.76 44.36 8.49
C PRO A 14 -4.51 43.18 7.86
N LYS A 15 -5.84 43.17 8.03
CA LYS A 15 -6.78 42.41 7.19
C LYS A 15 -7.37 43.42 6.21
N ALA A 16 -7.12 43.28 4.91
CA ALA A 16 -7.73 44.12 3.89
C ALA A 16 -8.69 43.27 3.03
N THR A 17 -9.94 43.75 2.91
CA THR A 17 -11.02 43.10 2.17
C THR A 17 -11.69 44.12 1.24
N SER A 18 -11.65 43.91 -0.08
CA SER A 18 -12.50 44.66 -1.02
C SER A 18 -12.65 43.98 -2.39
N LYS A 19 -13.71 43.18 -2.50
CA LYS A 19 -14.69 43.03 -3.61
C LYS A 19 -14.26 43.14 -5.10
N LYS A 20 -14.69 42.10 -5.85
CA LYS A 20 -15.12 42.06 -7.27
C LYS A 20 -16.02 43.27 -7.65
N PRO A 21 -16.16 43.68 -8.92
CA PRO A 21 -16.67 42.86 -10.04
C PRO A 21 -15.55 42.37 -11.00
N SER A 22 -15.78 41.67 -12.12
CA SER A 22 -17.02 41.44 -12.88
C SER A 22 -17.21 39.99 -13.41
N LYS A 23 -17.55 39.85 -14.71
CA LYS A 23 -18.11 38.73 -15.47
C LYS A 23 -18.04 39.12 -16.96
N ALA A 24 -17.53 38.24 -17.82
CA ALA A 24 -17.75 38.26 -19.27
C ALA A 24 -17.75 36.81 -19.77
N ALA A 25 -18.85 36.40 -20.41
CA ALA A 25 -18.93 35.26 -21.34
C ALA A 25 -18.55 35.80 -22.74
N GLU A 26 -18.32 35.06 -23.83
CA GLU A 26 -18.41 33.63 -24.23
C GLU A 26 -17.47 33.51 -25.49
N PRO A 27 -17.47 32.52 -26.42
CA PRO A 27 -18.50 31.55 -26.77
C PRO A 27 -18.07 30.07 -26.76
N GLU A 28 -19.07 29.21 -26.85
CA GLU A 28 -18.94 27.77 -27.04
C GLU A 28 -18.39 27.44 -28.44
N SER A 29 -17.53 26.42 -28.51
CA SER A 29 -17.17 25.78 -29.78
C SER A 29 -18.30 24.83 -30.18
N SER A 30 -19.21 25.32 -31.01
CA SER A 30 -20.34 24.56 -31.56
C SER A 30 -19.92 23.23 -32.20
N ASN A 31 -20.52 22.12 -31.76
CA ASN A 31 -20.46 20.82 -32.45
C ASN A 31 -21.47 20.80 -33.62
N PRO A 32 -21.05 20.79 -34.91
CA PRO A 32 -21.98 20.93 -36.04
C PRO A 32 -22.55 19.61 -36.60
N PHE A 33 -22.29 18.48 -35.94
CA PHE A 33 -22.67 17.14 -36.43
C PHE A 33 -23.31 16.27 -35.32
N GLU A 34 -24.23 16.86 -34.59
CA GLU A 34 -25.30 16.12 -33.94
C GLU A 34 -26.17 15.48 -35.05
N SER A 35 -25.86 14.22 -35.39
CA SER A 35 -26.72 13.39 -36.23
C SER A 35 -27.45 12.41 -35.32
N SER A 36 -28.73 12.69 -35.07
CA SER A 36 -29.63 11.68 -34.53
C SER A 36 -29.72 10.51 -35.50
N ASP A 37 -29.47 9.30 -35.03
CA ASP A 37 -30.21 8.13 -35.50
C ASP A 37 -30.24 7.06 -34.40
N ASP A 38 -31.38 6.39 -34.25
CA ASP A 38 -31.59 5.31 -33.30
C ASP A 38 -30.79 4.07 -33.72
N GLN A 39 -30.12 3.42 -32.76
CA GLN A 39 -29.77 2.01 -32.93
C GLN A 39 -29.56 1.30 -31.59
N ASP A 40 -30.50 0.39 -31.30
CA ASP A 40 -30.44 -0.54 -30.18
C ASP A 40 -29.11 -1.29 -30.12
N GLN A 41 -28.33 -1.07 -29.05
CA GLN A 41 -27.26 -1.98 -28.66
C GLN A 41 -27.53 -2.51 -27.25
N GLN A 42 -28.06 -3.73 -27.26
CA GLN A 42 -28.38 -4.56 -26.12
C GLN A 42 -27.09 -5.11 -25.47
N GLU A 43 -26.36 -4.26 -24.74
CA GLU A 43 -25.23 -4.72 -23.94
C GLU A 43 -25.71 -5.25 -22.58
N ALA A 44 -25.34 -6.49 -22.29
CA ALA A 44 -25.73 -7.18 -21.07
C ALA A 44 -25.16 -6.46 -19.84
N THR A 45 -26.04 -6.03 -18.93
CA THR A 45 -25.64 -5.59 -17.59
C THR A 45 -25.14 -6.79 -16.81
N SER A 46 -23.87 -7.15 -17.01
CA SER A 46 -23.13 -8.09 -16.18
C SER A 46 -23.20 -7.55 -14.75
N SER A 47 -24.01 -8.22 -13.92
CA SER A 47 -24.25 -7.81 -12.55
C SER A 47 -22.95 -7.98 -11.79
N ARG A 48 -22.22 -6.86 -11.62
CA ARG A 48 -20.96 -6.84 -10.89
C ARG A 48 -21.24 -7.15 -9.44
N GLU A 49 -21.08 -8.43 -9.09
CA GLU A 49 -21.22 -8.91 -7.71
C GLU A 49 -20.24 -8.11 -6.84
N ILE A 50 -20.83 -7.30 -5.96
CA ILE A 50 -20.09 -6.55 -4.96
C ILE A 50 -19.66 -7.58 -3.92
N HIS A 51 -18.45 -8.10 -4.08
CA HIS A 51 -17.83 -8.97 -3.08
C HIS A 51 -17.77 -8.18 -1.77
N MET A 52 -18.59 -8.59 -0.80
CA MET A 52 -18.69 -7.91 0.48
C MET A 52 -17.39 -8.17 1.24
N VAL A 53 -16.62 -7.11 1.49
CA VAL A 53 -15.55 -7.15 2.48
C VAL A 53 -16.21 -7.30 3.85
N GLU A 54 -16.25 -8.52 4.36
CA GLU A 54 -16.55 -8.77 5.77
C GLU A 54 -15.49 -8.05 6.62
N ASP A 55 -15.93 -7.46 7.74
CA ASP A 55 -15.06 -6.69 8.62
C ASP A 55 -13.85 -7.54 9.07
N GLU A 56 -12.64 -7.07 8.73
CA GLU A 56 -11.40 -7.67 9.22
C GLU A 56 -11.38 -7.59 10.76
N GLU A 57 -11.65 -8.73 11.43
CA GLU A 57 -11.11 -8.97 12.76
C GLU A 57 -9.61 -8.65 12.74
N PRO A 58 -9.04 -8.02 13.79
CA PRO A 58 -7.65 -7.58 13.77
C PRO A 58 -6.74 -8.78 13.49
N GLU A 59 -6.22 -8.86 12.26
CA GLU A 59 -5.50 -10.05 11.79
C GLU A 59 -4.39 -10.36 12.79
N ALA A 60 -4.50 -11.53 13.44
CA ALA A 60 -3.41 -12.06 14.23
C ALA A 60 -2.18 -12.10 13.32
N GLU A 61 -1.16 -11.29 13.65
CA GLU A 61 -0.06 -10.95 12.75
C GLU A 61 0.41 -12.19 12.00
N LYS A 62 0.15 -12.25 10.68
CA LYS A 62 0.46 -13.40 9.81
C LYS A 62 1.97 -13.54 9.63
N ALA A 63 2.63 -13.99 10.70
CA ALA A 63 4.06 -14.03 10.88
C ALA A 63 4.46 -15.33 11.57
N ILE A 64 5.66 -15.81 11.29
CA ILE A 64 6.18 -17.05 11.87
C ILE A 64 6.35 -16.87 13.39
N PRO A 65 5.73 -17.71 14.24
CA PRO A 65 5.90 -17.62 15.69
C PRO A 65 7.37 -17.69 16.08
N ARG A 66 7.82 -16.74 16.90
CA ARG A 66 9.24 -16.58 17.24
C ARG A 66 9.87 -17.84 17.86
N ASP A 67 9.10 -18.59 18.64
CA ASP A 67 9.57 -19.84 19.25
C ASP A 67 9.77 -20.96 18.21
N LEU A 68 8.94 -20.99 17.15
CA LEU A 68 9.10 -21.91 16.03
C LEU A 68 10.36 -21.57 15.22
N LEU A 69 10.54 -20.29 14.87
CA LEU A 69 11.74 -19.81 14.19
C LEU A 69 13.01 -20.13 14.98
N THR A 70 12.96 -19.96 16.31
CA THR A 70 14.08 -20.28 17.20
C THR A 70 14.43 -21.77 17.13
N ARG A 71 13.43 -22.66 17.13
CA ARG A 71 13.65 -24.12 17.03
C ARG A 71 14.25 -24.50 15.69
N LEU A 72 13.68 -24.01 14.58
CA LEU A 72 14.19 -24.23 13.22
C LEU A 72 15.66 -23.83 13.10
N LEU A 73 16.02 -22.62 13.52
CA LEU A 73 17.41 -22.15 13.42
C LEU A 73 18.37 -22.97 14.31
N HIS A 74 17.92 -23.42 15.48
CA HIS A 74 18.72 -24.27 16.37
C HIS A 74 18.94 -25.68 15.82
N GLU A 75 18.03 -26.21 15.01
CA GLU A 75 18.15 -27.54 14.37
C GLU A 75 19.27 -27.58 13.34
N PHE A 76 19.57 -26.45 12.67
CA PHE A 76 20.64 -26.34 11.67
C PHE A 76 21.98 -25.83 12.22
N PHE A 77 22.09 -25.54 13.52
CA PHE A 77 23.37 -25.14 14.12
C PHE A 77 24.29 -26.34 14.37
N THR A 78 25.47 -26.38 13.75
CA THR A 78 26.50 -27.43 13.93
C THR A 78 27.07 -27.54 15.36
N LYS A 79 26.75 -26.59 16.25
CA LYS A 79 27.25 -26.55 17.64
C LYS A 79 26.09 -26.27 18.59
N ASP A 80 25.82 -27.20 19.51
CA ASP A 80 24.76 -27.11 20.53
C ASP A 80 24.86 -25.87 21.44
N ALA A 81 26.06 -25.31 21.59
CA ALA A 81 26.33 -24.11 22.37
C ALA A 81 25.99 -22.79 21.63
N THR A 82 25.62 -22.85 20.34
CA THR A 82 25.26 -21.66 19.56
C THR A 82 24.02 -21.00 20.16
N ARG A 83 24.04 -19.67 20.29
CA ARG A 83 22.91 -18.87 20.82
C ARG A 83 22.72 -17.65 19.93
N MET A 84 21.47 -17.25 19.75
CA MET A 84 21.09 -16.08 18.98
C MET A 84 20.50 -15.00 19.90
N SER A 85 20.86 -13.74 19.70
CA SER A 85 20.30 -12.62 20.47
C SER A 85 18.81 -12.40 20.14
N ARG A 86 18.09 -11.69 21.02
CA ARG A 86 16.68 -11.34 20.77
C ARG A 86 16.50 -10.59 19.45
N ASP A 87 17.40 -9.67 19.15
CA ASP A 87 17.28 -8.77 18.01
C ASP A 87 17.70 -9.47 16.70
N ALA A 88 18.71 -10.35 16.74
CA ALA A 88 19.06 -11.20 15.62
C ALA A 88 17.91 -12.17 15.26
N ASN A 89 17.23 -12.70 16.26
CA ASN A 89 16.04 -13.55 16.08
C ASN A 89 14.88 -12.76 15.45
N ALA A 90 14.64 -11.52 15.88
CA ALA A 90 13.65 -10.63 15.27
C ALA A 90 14.02 -10.24 13.83
N ALA A 91 15.31 -10.03 13.54
CA ALA A 91 15.79 -9.76 12.18
C ALA A 91 15.62 -10.99 11.25
N ALA A 92 15.96 -12.19 11.73
CA ALA A 92 15.68 -13.44 11.02
C ALA A 92 14.18 -13.63 10.74
N GLY A 93 13.31 -13.28 11.70
CA GLY A 93 11.85 -13.35 11.52
C GLY A 93 11.37 -12.45 10.38
N LYS A 94 11.90 -11.22 10.27
CA LYS A 94 11.63 -10.33 9.14
C LYS A 94 12.17 -10.86 7.82
N TYR A 95 13.36 -11.46 7.82
CA TYR A 95 13.94 -12.09 6.63
C TYR A 95 13.03 -13.21 6.09
N PHE A 96 12.56 -14.12 6.94
CA PHE A 96 11.64 -15.17 6.51
C PHE A 96 10.26 -14.65 6.10
N ASP A 97 9.73 -13.61 6.76
CA ASP A 97 8.48 -12.95 6.35
C ASP A 97 8.59 -12.32 4.94
N VAL A 98 9.68 -11.60 4.67
CA VAL A 98 9.97 -11.04 3.34
C VAL A 98 10.18 -12.15 2.31
N PHE A 99 10.94 -13.21 2.64
CA PHE A 99 11.18 -14.35 1.75
C PHE A 99 9.89 -15.02 1.29
N VAL A 100 8.99 -15.34 2.22
CA VAL A 100 7.70 -16.00 1.90
C VAL A 100 6.80 -15.06 1.11
N ARG A 101 6.76 -13.76 1.42
CA ARG A 101 5.99 -12.78 0.65
C ARG A 101 6.50 -12.62 -0.78
N GLU A 102 7.82 -12.57 -0.98
CA GLU A 102 8.42 -12.52 -2.33
C GLU A 102 8.16 -13.80 -3.12
N ALA A 103 8.26 -14.98 -2.50
CA ALA A 103 7.93 -16.25 -3.14
C ALA A 103 6.48 -16.24 -3.67
N ILE A 104 5.52 -15.81 -2.84
CA ILE A 104 4.11 -15.68 -3.20
C ILE A 104 3.90 -14.61 -4.29
N ALA A 105 4.51 -13.42 -4.15
CA ALA A 105 4.33 -12.32 -5.07
C ALA A 105 4.88 -12.64 -6.48
N ARG A 106 6.04 -13.31 -6.55
CA ARG A 106 6.66 -13.71 -7.82
C ARG A 106 5.89 -14.85 -8.48
N ALA A 107 5.52 -15.90 -7.74
CA ALA A 107 4.67 -16.97 -8.27
C ALA A 107 3.32 -16.40 -8.78
N ALA A 108 2.73 -15.43 -8.06
CA ALA A 108 1.50 -14.75 -8.48
C ALA A 108 1.65 -13.85 -9.71
N ALA A 109 2.88 -13.46 -10.08
CA ALA A 109 3.17 -12.74 -11.31
C ALA A 109 3.38 -13.67 -12.53
N GLU A 110 3.86 -14.90 -12.30
CA GLU A 110 4.07 -15.93 -13.33
C GLU A 110 2.84 -16.84 -13.58
N LYS A 111 1.78 -16.72 -12.77
CA LYS A 111 0.61 -17.62 -12.85
C LYS A 111 -0.21 -17.38 -14.11
N ASP A 112 -0.59 -18.49 -14.76
CA ASP A 112 -1.47 -18.49 -15.94
C ASP A 112 -2.94 -18.85 -15.58
N GLY A 113 -3.31 -18.78 -14.29
CA GLY A 113 -4.59 -19.29 -13.80
C GLY A 113 -5.18 -18.60 -12.56
N GLY A 114 -6.31 -19.16 -12.10
CA GLY A 114 -7.04 -18.65 -10.92
C GLY A 114 -6.26 -18.81 -9.62
N PHE A 115 -5.55 -19.94 -9.47
CA PHE A 115 -4.77 -20.33 -8.30
C PHE A 115 -3.26 -20.26 -8.58
N LEU A 116 -2.44 -20.45 -7.55
CA LEU A 116 -0.99 -20.66 -7.70
C LEU A 116 -0.72 -22.15 -7.83
N GLU A 117 0.00 -22.54 -8.88
CA GLU A 117 0.41 -23.93 -9.10
C GLU A 117 1.89 -24.12 -8.69
N VAL A 118 2.39 -25.36 -8.65
CA VAL A 118 3.77 -25.64 -8.20
C VAL A 118 4.76 -25.12 -9.24
N GLU A 119 4.39 -25.27 -10.50
CA GLU A 119 5.05 -24.81 -11.71
C GLU A 119 5.34 -23.30 -11.66
N ASP A 120 4.45 -22.49 -11.10
CA ASP A 120 4.63 -21.04 -10.96
C ASP A 120 5.75 -20.70 -9.95
N LEU A 121 5.83 -21.47 -8.86
CA LEU A 121 6.93 -21.34 -7.90
C LEU A 121 8.25 -21.89 -8.46
N GLU A 122 8.21 -22.98 -9.24
CA GLU A 122 9.39 -23.55 -9.88
C GLU A 122 10.01 -22.60 -10.92
N LYS A 123 9.20 -21.90 -11.72
CA LYS A 123 9.64 -20.84 -12.66
C LYS A 123 10.50 -19.77 -11.93
N VAL A 124 10.05 -19.29 -10.77
CA VAL A 124 10.69 -18.17 -10.05
C VAL A 124 11.79 -18.59 -9.07
N SER A 125 11.80 -19.85 -8.64
CA SER A 125 12.71 -20.38 -7.62
C SER A 125 14.20 -20.09 -7.88
N PRO A 126 14.74 -20.22 -9.12
CA PRO A 126 16.15 -19.94 -9.37
C PRO A 126 16.57 -18.51 -9.05
N GLN A 127 15.75 -17.50 -9.43
CA GLN A 127 16.05 -16.11 -9.14
C GLN A 127 15.73 -15.74 -7.68
N LEU A 128 14.64 -16.29 -7.14
CA LEU A 128 14.27 -16.11 -5.73
C LEU A 128 15.42 -16.53 -4.80
N LEU A 129 16.07 -17.66 -5.07
CA LEU A 129 17.21 -18.16 -4.28
C LEU A 129 18.52 -17.37 -4.46
N LEU A 130 18.62 -16.52 -5.49
CA LEU A 130 19.82 -15.71 -5.78
C LEU A 130 19.73 -14.26 -5.27
N ASP A 131 18.53 -13.79 -4.92
CA ASP A 131 18.29 -12.43 -4.43
C ASP A 131 18.44 -12.29 -2.89
N LEU A 132 18.83 -13.36 -2.19
CA LEU A 132 18.73 -13.55 -0.73
C LEU A 132 20.06 -13.92 -0.04
#